data_AF-A0A920TCZ1-F1
#
_entry.id   AF-A0A920TCZ1-F1
#
_cell.length_a   1.000
_cell.length_b   1.000
_cell.length_c   1.000
_cell.angle_alpha   90.00
_cell.angle_beta   90.00
_cell.angle_gamma   90.00
#
_symmetry.space_group_name_H-M   'P 1'
#
loop_
_entity.id
_entity.type
_entity.pdbx_description
1 polymer ?
#
loop_
_entity_poly.entity_id
_entity_poly.type
_entity_poly.pdbx_seq_one_letter_code
_entity_poly.pdbx_strand_id
1 'polypeptide(L)'
;MEVVSLRDLERISKQRSVKNMWDFIDGAAFDEITKRRNEEKFRELTLNPSFLVDVSKRDMSTSILGEQISFPVMVAPAGGQRQHHPEGELATSRGAGMANTLYALPTSSGYSIEEVANVATGPLWFQLYHSDDEMTEYLVKRAKTAGYKAICLTIDVPTNGAKERD
;
A
#
# COMPACT_ATOMS: atom_id res chain seq x y z
N MET A 1 -22.18 1.53 12.74
CA MET A 1 -22.17 1.88 11.32
C MET A 1 -21.77 0.64 10.56
N GLU A 2 -22.59 0.19 9.62
CA GLU A 2 -22.21 -0.88 8.70
C GLU A 2 -21.18 -0.32 7.70
N VAL A 3 -20.07 -1.02 7.51
CA VAL A 3 -19.00 -0.59 6.60
C VAL A 3 -19.27 -1.23 5.24
N VAL A 4 -19.55 -0.42 4.22
CA VAL A 4 -19.87 -0.90 2.87
C VAL A 4 -18.91 -0.35 1.80
N SER A 5 -18.07 0.63 2.15
CA SER A 5 -17.09 1.25 1.25
C SER A 5 -15.82 1.68 1.98
N LEU A 6 -14.74 1.91 1.22
CA LEU A 6 -13.49 2.45 1.76
C LEU A 6 -13.67 3.86 2.38
N ARG A 7 -14.64 4.65 1.89
CA ARG A 7 -14.96 5.96 2.47
C ARG A 7 -15.56 5.87 3.87
N ASP A 8 -16.24 4.76 4.18
CA ASP A 8 -16.76 4.54 5.54
C ASP A 8 -15.60 4.26 6.51
N LEU A 9 -14.60 3.48 6.08
CA LEU A 9 -13.37 3.24 6.84
C LEU A 9 -12.57 4.54 7.03
N GLU A 10 -12.46 5.37 5.99
CA GLU A 10 -11.82 6.69 6.06
C GLU A 10 -12.48 7.56 7.14
N ARG A 11 -13.82 7.64 7.14
CA ARG A 11 -14.58 8.41 8.15
C ARG A 11 -14.39 7.85 9.56
N ILE A 12 -14.42 6.53 9.74
CA ILE A 12 -14.15 5.89 11.04
C ILE A 12 -12.74 6.21 11.51
N SER A 13 -11.75 6.08 10.62
CA SER A 13 -10.35 6.33 10.93
C SER A 13 -10.13 7.78 11.37
N LYS A 14 -10.71 8.75 10.64
CA LYS A 14 -10.68 10.17 11.01
C LYS A 14 -11.30 10.45 12.39
N GLN A 15 -12.39 9.78 12.73
CA GLN A 15 -13.06 9.95 14.02
C GLN A 15 -12.28 9.33 15.19
N ARG A 16 -11.50 8.29 14.94
CA ARG A 16 -10.74 7.55 15.97
C ARG A 16 -9.30 8.04 16.12
N SER A 17 -8.76 8.71 15.11
CA SER A 17 -7.38 9.19 15.09
C SER A 17 -7.23 10.51 15.85
N VAL A 18 -6.11 10.67 16.54
CA VAL A 18 -5.69 11.99 17.02
C VAL A 18 -5.37 12.88 15.81
N LYS A 19 -5.67 14.18 15.90
CA LYS A 19 -5.56 15.13 14.77
C LYS A 19 -4.23 15.02 14.01
N ASN A 20 -3.09 15.14 14.69
CA ASN A 20 -1.77 15.12 14.03
C ASN A 20 -1.50 13.79 13.31
N MET A 21 -1.98 12.68 13.87
CA MET A 21 -1.86 11.36 13.25
C MET A 21 -2.73 11.24 12.00
N TRP A 22 -3.97 11.76 12.06
CA TRP A 22 -4.83 11.83 10.88
C TRP A 22 -4.23 12.73 9.80
N ASP A 23 -3.70 13.89 10.19
CA ASP A 23 -3.07 14.85 9.28
C ASP A 23 -1.85 14.26 8.57
N PHE A 24 -1.05 13.43 9.25
CA PHE A 24 0.07 12.72 8.62
C PHE A 24 -0.38 11.75 7.51
N ILE A 25 -1.49 11.01 7.73
CA ILE A 25 -2.03 10.05 6.74
C ILE A 25 -2.69 10.79 5.57
N ASP A 26 -3.59 11.70 5.90
CA ASP A 26 -4.50 12.34 4.96
C ASP A 26 -3.82 13.54 4.26
N GLY A 27 -2.88 14.20 4.93
CA GLY A 27 -2.21 15.40 4.45
C GLY A 27 -1.38 15.16 3.19
N ALA A 28 -1.49 16.08 2.25
CA ALA A 28 -0.69 16.12 1.03
C ALA A 28 0.08 17.45 0.91
N ALA A 29 0.91 17.56 -0.13
CA ALA A 29 1.77 18.72 -0.31
C ALA A 29 0.98 20.00 -0.61
N PHE A 30 1.38 21.11 0.02
CA PHE A 30 0.84 22.46 -0.17
C PHE A 30 -0.71 22.48 -0.19
N ASP A 31 -1.31 23.13 -1.19
CA ASP A 31 -2.76 23.30 -1.36
C ASP A 31 -3.55 21.99 -1.65
N GLU A 32 -2.90 20.82 -1.56
CA GLU A 32 -3.44 19.48 -1.82
C GLU A 32 -4.13 19.32 -3.20
N ILE A 33 -3.73 20.14 -4.19
CA ILE A 33 -4.35 20.17 -5.53
C ILE A 33 -4.26 18.80 -6.21
N THR A 34 -3.08 18.19 -6.21
CA THR A 34 -2.86 16.89 -6.85
C THR A 34 -3.65 15.77 -6.16
N LYS A 35 -3.77 15.81 -4.83
CA LYS A 35 -4.58 14.84 -4.08
C LYS A 35 -6.04 14.88 -4.54
N ARG A 36 -6.64 16.07 -4.66
CA ARG A 36 -8.02 16.23 -5.20
C ARG A 36 -8.13 15.76 -6.65
N ARG A 37 -7.19 16.19 -7.51
CA ARG A 37 -7.16 15.81 -8.93
C ARG A 37 -7.07 14.30 -9.15
N ASN A 38 -6.33 13.58 -8.31
CA ASN A 38 -6.21 12.13 -8.42
C ASN A 38 -7.58 11.43 -8.31
N GLU A 39 -8.47 11.92 -7.45
CA GLU A 39 -9.82 11.37 -7.31
C GLU A 39 -10.77 11.87 -8.40
N GLU A 40 -10.72 13.17 -8.70
CA GLU A 40 -11.57 13.80 -9.71
C GLU A 40 -11.35 13.16 -11.09
N LYS A 41 -10.10 12.79 -11.42
CA LYS A 41 -9.77 12.24 -12.73
C LYS A 41 -10.47 10.91 -13.02
N PHE A 42 -10.70 10.07 -12.00
CA PHE A 42 -11.47 8.84 -12.18
C PHE A 42 -12.95 9.09 -12.47
N ARG A 43 -13.52 10.22 -12.04
CA ARG A 43 -14.93 10.57 -12.29
C ARG A 43 -15.20 11.00 -13.73
N GLU A 44 -14.15 11.41 -14.44
CA GLU A 44 -14.23 11.73 -15.86
C GLU A 44 -14.36 10.47 -16.73
N LEU A 45 -14.01 9.29 -16.19
CA LEU A 45 -14.09 8.03 -16.92
C LEU A 45 -15.52 7.48 -16.87
N THR A 46 -16.08 7.21 -18.04
CA THR A 46 -17.38 6.55 -18.20
C THR A 46 -17.21 5.11 -18.64
N LEU A 47 -18.09 4.21 -18.18
CA LEU A 47 -18.14 2.84 -18.65
C LEU A 47 -18.88 2.75 -19.98
N ASN A 48 -18.35 1.98 -20.93
CA ASN A 48 -19.05 1.56 -22.13
C ASN A 48 -19.34 0.06 -22.04
N PRO A 49 -20.46 -0.34 -21.39
CA PRO A 49 -20.74 -1.74 -21.15
C PRO A 49 -21.09 -2.50 -22.43
N SER A 50 -20.57 -3.73 -22.55
CA SER A 50 -21.01 -4.67 -23.58
C SER A 50 -22.23 -5.43 -23.09
N PHE A 51 -23.30 -5.42 -23.89
CA PHE A 51 -24.56 -6.12 -23.58
C PHE A 51 -24.61 -7.50 -24.25
N LEU A 52 -25.51 -8.37 -23.75
CA LEU A 52 -25.69 -9.75 -24.23
C LEU A 52 -24.43 -10.63 -24.12
N VAL A 53 -23.60 -10.37 -23.11
CA VAL A 53 -22.42 -11.17 -22.76
C VAL A 53 -22.76 -12.06 -21.56
N ASP A 54 -22.44 -13.35 -21.63
CA ASP A 54 -22.56 -14.24 -20.47
C ASP A 54 -21.47 -13.90 -19.44
N VAL A 55 -21.91 -13.45 -18.26
CA VAL A 55 -21.07 -13.09 -17.11
C VAL A 55 -21.29 -14.03 -15.92
N SER A 56 -21.89 -15.20 -16.15
CA SER A 56 -22.15 -16.21 -15.11
C SER A 56 -20.87 -16.72 -14.45
N LYS A 57 -19.75 -16.75 -15.18
CA LYS A 57 -18.41 -17.06 -14.68
C LYS A 57 -17.51 -15.85 -14.86
N ARG A 58 -16.90 -15.40 -13.76
CA ARG A 58 -15.95 -14.27 -13.73
C ARG A 58 -14.71 -14.72 -13.00
N ASP A 59 -13.56 -14.47 -13.61
CA ASP A 59 -12.26 -14.73 -13.02
C ASP A 59 -11.50 -13.41 -13.01
N MET A 60 -11.09 -12.97 -11.82
CA MET A 60 -10.29 -11.76 -11.65
C MET A 60 -8.80 -12.08 -11.45
N SER A 61 -8.45 -13.37 -11.35
CA SER A 61 -7.08 -13.78 -11.09
C SER A 61 -6.14 -13.32 -12.19
N THR A 62 -4.91 -13.01 -11.80
CA THR A 62 -3.88 -12.56 -12.72
C THR A 62 -2.50 -12.89 -12.17
N SER A 63 -1.48 -12.76 -13.01
CA SER A 63 -0.09 -12.88 -12.61
C SER A 63 0.63 -11.53 -12.72
N ILE A 64 1.43 -11.20 -11.71
CA ILE A 64 2.30 -10.02 -11.70
C ILE A 64 3.75 -10.47 -11.50
N LEU A 65 4.58 -10.28 -12.53
CA LEU A 65 5.98 -10.72 -12.54
C LEU A 65 6.18 -12.20 -12.15
N GLY A 66 5.23 -13.07 -12.50
CA GLY A 66 5.24 -14.51 -12.20
C GLY A 66 4.55 -14.90 -10.89
N GLU A 67 4.18 -13.95 -10.03
CA GLU A 67 3.41 -14.20 -8.81
C GLU A 67 1.91 -14.20 -9.13
N GLN A 68 1.19 -15.23 -8.67
CA GLN A 68 -0.26 -15.33 -8.86
C GLN A 68 -0.99 -14.57 -7.75
N ILE A 69 -1.97 -13.75 -8.14
CA ILE A 69 -2.86 -13.02 -7.23
C ILE A 69 -4.31 -13.24 -7.65
N SER A 70 -5.23 -13.22 -6.69
CA SER A 70 -6.65 -13.52 -6.95
C SER A 70 -7.42 -12.39 -7.64
N PHE A 71 -6.88 -11.17 -7.65
CA PHE A 71 -7.43 -9.99 -8.33
C PHE A 71 -6.33 -8.92 -8.53
N PRO A 72 -6.44 -8.01 -9.51
CA PRO A 72 -5.36 -7.09 -9.92
C PRO A 72 -5.24 -5.86 -9.00
N VAL A 73 -5.20 -6.06 -7.69
CA VAL A 73 -5.01 -4.99 -6.70
C VAL A 73 -4.04 -5.48 -5.65
N MET A 74 -2.95 -4.72 -5.44
CA MET A 74 -1.95 -4.97 -4.41
C MET A 74 -1.99 -3.89 -3.34
N VAL A 75 -1.46 -4.19 -2.16
CA VAL A 75 -1.31 -3.21 -1.09
C VAL A 75 -0.01 -2.42 -1.31
N ALA A 76 -0.15 -1.13 -1.59
CA ALA A 76 0.95 -0.21 -1.82
C ALA A 76 1.79 0.02 -0.53
N PRO A 77 3.09 0.35 -0.67
CA PRO A 77 3.93 0.63 0.47
C PRO A 77 3.54 1.96 1.12
N ALA A 78 3.13 1.90 2.40
CA ALA A 78 2.81 3.05 3.22
C ALA A 78 3.47 2.87 4.59
N GLY A 79 4.47 3.71 4.91
CA GLY A 79 5.28 3.61 6.13
C GLY A 79 4.59 4.14 7.37
N GLY A 80 5.11 3.78 8.54
CA GLY A 80 4.63 4.27 9.83
C GLY A 80 3.27 3.73 10.26
N GLN A 81 2.85 2.55 9.78
CA GLN A 81 1.53 2.00 10.13
C GLN A 81 1.43 1.68 11.63
N ARG A 82 2.56 1.29 12.25
CA ARG A 82 2.64 1.03 13.69
C ARG A 82 2.32 2.27 14.55
N GLN A 83 2.47 3.48 14.01
CA GLN A 83 2.05 4.70 14.71
C GLN A 83 0.53 4.81 14.84
N HIS A 84 -0.21 4.13 13.95
CA HIS A 84 -1.66 4.20 13.83
C HIS A 84 -2.38 3.04 14.50
N HIS A 85 -1.79 1.85 14.41
CA HIS A 85 -2.29 0.65 15.06
C HIS A 85 -1.10 -0.18 15.55
N PRO A 86 -1.12 -0.73 16.77
CA PRO A 86 0.01 -1.47 17.31
C PRO A 86 0.51 -2.60 16.42
N GLU A 87 -0.38 -3.27 15.69
CA GLU A 87 -0.01 -4.35 14.76
C GLU A 87 0.58 -3.87 13.41
N GLY A 88 0.37 -2.60 13.04
CA GLY A 88 0.92 -1.95 11.85
C GLY A 88 1.02 -2.84 10.60
N GLU A 89 2.23 -2.88 10.04
CA GLU A 89 2.56 -3.60 8.82
C GLU A 89 2.36 -5.13 8.94
N LEU A 90 2.37 -5.71 10.16
CA LEU A 90 2.07 -7.12 10.37
C LEU A 90 0.60 -7.43 10.08
N ALA A 91 -0.32 -6.56 10.53
CA ALA A 91 -1.76 -6.70 10.23
C ALA A 91 -2.03 -6.53 8.73
N THR A 92 -1.36 -5.56 8.09
CA THR A 92 -1.47 -5.33 6.65
C THR A 92 -0.98 -6.53 5.83
N SER A 93 0.16 -7.11 6.21
CA SER A 93 0.69 -8.33 5.58
C SER A 93 -0.28 -9.52 5.69
N ARG A 94 -0.85 -9.74 6.88
CA ARG A 94 -1.89 -10.77 7.10
C ARG A 94 -3.14 -10.49 6.26
N GLY A 95 -3.61 -9.25 6.23
CA GLY A 95 -4.79 -8.84 5.45
C GLY A 95 -4.60 -9.05 3.94
N ALA A 96 -3.43 -8.71 3.40
CA ALA A 96 -3.09 -8.99 2.01
C ALA A 96 -3.10 -10.50 1.70
N GLY A 97 -2.51 -11.30 2.60
CA GLY A 97 -2.54 -12.76 2.50
C GLY A 97 -3.95 -13.35 2.55
N MET A 98 -4.81 -12.87 3.46
CA MET A 98 -6.23 -13.27 3.52
C MET A 98 -7.00 -12.93 2.24
N ALA A 99 -6.65 -11.81 1.60
CA ALA A 99 -7.19 -11.42 0.31
C ALA A 99 -6.53 -12.14 -0.88
N ASN A 100 -5.56 -13.03 -0.66
CA ASN A 100 -4.76 -13.67 -1.70
C ASN A 100 -4.18 -12.65 -2.69
N THR A 101 -3.56 -11.60 -2.15
CA THR A 101 -2.88 -10.57 -2.93
C THR A 101 -1.52 -10.21 -2.33
N LEU A 102 -0.79 -9.39 -3.07
CA LEU A 102 0.55 -8.93 -2.77
C LEU A 102 0.57 -7.73 -1.82
N TYR A 103 1.57 -7.70 -0.94
CA TYR A 103 1.91 -6.52 -0.14
C TYR A 103 3.33 -6.04 -0.45
N ALA A 104 3.49 -4.74 -0.72
CA ALA A 104 4.79 -4.08 -0.79
C ALA A 104 5.12 -3.42 0.56
N LEU A 105 6.13 -3.93 1.26
CA LEU A 105 6.59 -3.37 2.53
C LEU A 105 7.45 -2.11 2.30
N PRO A 106 7.16 -0.96 2.94
CA PRO A 106 8.01 0.23 2.86
C PRO A 106 9.33 0.09 3.62
N THR A 107 10.36 0.82 3.19
CA THR A 107 11.62 0.96 3.95
C THR A 107 11.36 1.53 5.36
N SER A 108 10.38 2.43 5.49
CA SER A 108 9.96 3.09 6.74
C SER A 108 8.92 2.30 7.54
N SER A 109 8.99 0.97 7.51
CA SER A 109 8.13 0.08 8.29
C SER A 109 8.40 0.18 9.80
N GLY A 110 7.35 0.04 10.62
CA GLY A 110 7.47 -0.08 12.09
C GLY A 110 7.96 -1.45 12.59
N TYR A 111 8.19 -2.38 11.67
CA TYR A 111 8.69 -3.75 11.88
C TYR A 111 9.79 -4.08 10.88
N SER A 112 10.68 -5.01 11.25
CA SER A 112 11.74 -5.48 10.36
C SER A 112 11.19 -6.26 9.16
N ILE A 113 12.01 -6.32 8.10
CA ILE A 113 11.77 -7.10 6.89
C ILE A 113 11.40 -8.55 7.23
N GLU A 114 12.11 -9.16 8.18
CA GLU A 114 11.96 -10.54 8.61
C GLU A 114 10.72 -10.75 9.47
N GLU A 115 10.39 -9.83 10.39
CA GLU A 115 9.16 -9.91 11.19
C GLU A 115 7.91 -9.93 10.30
N VAL A 116 7.88 -9.09 9.27
CA VAL A 116 6.77 -9.04 8.30
C VAL A 116 6.74 -10.32 7.46
N ALA A 117 7.90 -10.80 6.99
CA ALA A 117 7.98 -12.04 6.23
C ALA A 117 7.47 -13.26 7.02
N ASN A 118 7.77 -13.31 8.32
CA ASN A 118 7.36 -14.42 9.19
C ASN A 118 5.84 -14.56 9.34
N VAL A 119 5.09 -13.46 9.19
CA VAL A 119 3.61 -13.49 9.30
C VAL A 119 2.91 -13.48 7.95
N ALA A 120 3.65 -13.31 6.86
CA ALA A 120 3.09 -13.20 5.53
C ALA A 120 2.62 -14.57 5.01
N THR A 121 1.42 -14.59 4.46
CA THR A 121 0.86 -15.76 3.76
C THR A 121 0.66 -15.51 2.26
N GLY A 122 0.83 -14.27 1.80
CA GLY A 122 0.84 -13.88 0.39
C GLY A 122 2.21 -13.35 -0.07
N PRO A 123 2.37 -13.06 -1.38
CA PRO A 123 3.62 -12.55 -1.94
C PRO A 123 4.01 -11.21 -1.31
N LEU A 124 5.32 -11.02 -1.11
CA LEU A 124 5.89 -9.77 -0.59
C LEU A 124 6.85 -9.13 -1.59
N TRP A 125 6.69 -7.82 -1.78
CA TRP A 125 7.68 -6.95 -2.40
C TRP A 125 8.26 -5.98 -1.36
N PHE A 126 9.48 -5.49 -1.61
CA PHE A 126 10.13 -4.54 -0.72
C PHE A 126 10.33 -3.22 -1.44
N GLN A 127 9.70 -2.16 -0.94
CA GLN A 127 9.92 -0.80 -1.41
C GLN A 127 11.17 -0.23 -0.76
N LEU A 128 12.04 0.33 -1.59
CA LEU A 128 13.37 0.81 -1.22
C LEU A 128 13.53 2.29 -1.56
N TYR A 129 13.95 3.08 -0.57
CA TYR A 129 14.64 4.35 -0.81
C TYR A 129 16.14 4.12 -0.76
N HIS A 130 16.86 4.65 -1.76
CA HIS A 130 18.32 4.59 -1.77
C HIS A 130 18.89 5.64 -0.81
N SER A 131 19.78 5.23 0.10
CA SER A 131 20.56 6.14 0.95
C SER A 131 22.01 6.23 0.49
N ASP A 132 22.70 5.11 0.54
CA ASP A 132 24.08 4.88 0.13
C ASP A 132 24.21 3.42 -0.33
N ASP A 133 25.26 3.10 -1.08
CA ASP A 133 25.42 1.79 -1.71
C ASP A 133 25.49 0.64 -0.70
N GLU A 134 26.19 0.82 0.42
CA GLU A 134 26.38 -0.22 1.44
C GLU A 134 25.07 -0.56 2.15
N MET A 135 24.32 0.45 2.60
CA MET A 135 23.02 0.27 3.23
C MET A 135 21.97 -0.27 2.27
N THR A 136 21.98 0.21 1.02
CA THR A 136 21.08 -0.28 -0.03
C THR A 136 21.34 -1.75 -0.30
N GLU A 137 22.60 -2.14 -0.49
CA GLU A 137 22.97 -3.54 -0.72
C GLU A 137 22.60 -4.41 0.49
N TYR A 138 22.83 -3.93 1.71
CA TYR A 138 22.46 -4.61 2.94
C TYR A 138 20.95 -4.89 3.03
N LEU A 139 20.10 -3.89 2.76
CA LEU A 139 18.65 -4.04 2.79
C LEU A 139 18.15 -4.98 1.69
N VAL A 140 18.69 -4.88 0.47
CA VAL A 140 18.34 -5.77 -0.64
C VAL A 140 18.71 -7.22 -0.32
N LYS A 141 19.89 -7.48 0.26
CA LYS A 141 20.29 -8.83 0.69
C LYS A 141 19.36 -9.39 1.75
N ARG A 142 18.93 -8.57 2.72
CA ARG A 142 17.97 -8.97 3.75
C ARG A 142 16.60 -9.30 3.16
N ALA A 143 16.04 -8.41 2.34
CA ALA A 143 14.78 -8.65 1.65
C ALA A 143 14.81 -9.95 0.83
N LYS A 144 15.88 -10.16 0.05
CA LYS A 144 16.07 -11.40 -0.73
C LYS A 144 16.12 -12.63 0.18
N THR A 145 16.89 -12.58 1.27
CA THR A 145 17.04 -13.70 2.22
C THR A 145 15.72 -14.02 2.93
N ALA A 146 14.93 -13.00 3.25
CA ALA A 146 13.61 -13.12 3.85
C ALA A 146 12.51 -13.56 2.86
N GLY A 147 12.84 -13.78 1.58
CA GLY A 147 11.91 -14.33 0.59
C GLY A 147 11.08 -13.31 -0.19
N TYR A 148 11.40 -12.01 -0.09
CA TYR A 148 10.77 -10.97 -0.90
C TYR A 148 11.08 -11.19 -2.38
N LYS A 149 10.07 -10.99 -3.23
CA LYS A 149 10.08 -11.40 -4.64
C LYS A 149 10.55 -10.30 -5.59
N ALA A 150 10.42 -9.04 -5.18
CA ALA A 150 10.87 -7.89 -5.97
C ALA A 150 11.26 -6.71 -5.10
N ILE A 151 12.03 -5.80 -5.70
CA ILE A 151 12.37 -4.50 -5.15
C ILE A 151 11.60 -3.43 -5.93
N CYS A 152 10.91 -2.55 -5.21
CA CYS A 152 10.29 -1.35 -5.76
C CYS A 152 11.12 -0.12 -5.38
N LEU A 153 11.98 0.34 -6.28
CA LEU A 153 12.78 1.54 -6.03
C LEU A 153 11.91 2.80 -6.15
N THR A 154 11.82 3.57 -5.08
CA THR A 154 11.11 4.85 -5.07
C THR A 154 12.11 5.99 -5.22
N ILE A 155 11.90 6.85 -6.22
CA ILE A 155 12.85 7.89 -6.65
C ILE A 155 12.30 9.31 -6.56
N ASP A 156 11.05 9.48 -6.13
CA ASP A 156 10.32 10.76 -6.15
C ASP A 156 10.48 11.58 -4.86
N VAL A 157 11.28 11.10 -3.89
CA VAL A 157 11.59 11.81 -2.63
C VAL A 157 13.09 12.11 -2.50
N PRO A 158 13.68 12.92 -3.39
CA PRO A 158 15.05 13.42 -3.18
C PRO A 158 15.12 14.41 -2.00
N THR A 159 14.00 15.04 -1.67
CA THR A 159 13.78 15.88 -0.48
C THR A 159 12.37 15.65 0.03
N ASN A 160 12.12 15.93 1.32
CA ASN A 160 10.79 15.79 1.89
C ASN A 160 9.80 16.77 1.25
N GLY A 161 8.61 16.27 0.90
CA GLY A 161 7.51 17.12 0.44
C GLY A 161 6.97 18.02 1.55
N ALA A 162 6.62 19.25 1.21
CA ALA A 162 6.07 20.22 2.17
C ALA A 162 4.57 19.94 2.43
N LYS A 163 4.27 19.11 3.42
CA LYS A 163 2.91 18.88 3.92
C LYS A 163 2.62 19.85 5.07
N GLU A 164 1.85 20.90 4.81
CA GLU A 164 1.61 21.99 5.79
C GLU A 164 0.76 21.57 7.01
N ARG A 165 0.19 20.37 6.98
CA ARG A 165 -0.62 19.80 8.06
C ARG A 165 0.18 18.97 9.07
N ASP A 166 1.40 18.55 8.70
CA ASP A 166 2.34 17.82 9.56
C ASP A 166 2.97 18.77 10.61
#